data_AF-A0A8J7LXY8-F1
#
_entry.id   AF-A0A8J7LXY8-F1
#
_cell.length_a   1.000
_cell.length_b   1.000
_cell.length_c   1.000
_cell.angle_alpha   90.00
_cell.angle_beta   90.00
_cell.angle_gamma   90.00
#
_symmetry.space_group_name_H-M   'P 1'
#
loop_
_entity.id
_entity.type
_entity.pdbx_description
1 polymer ?
#
loop_
_entity_poly.entity_id
_entity_poly.type
_entity_poly.pdbx_seq_one_letter_code
_entity_poly.pdbx_strand_id
1 'polypeptide(L)'
;MNVPFRSEIRNSPNQQTIKIFLGEESLDEKIKRHLARFDEIDFIEIRETVGQNRANENITVFLKEGVDIIKMKSIIDSSLWWYFEEDMVE
;
A
#
# COMPACT_ATOMS: atom_id res chain seq x y z
N MET A 1 20.56 -1.04 1.84
CA MET A 1 19.53 -1.42 0.84
C MET A 1 18.37 -0.46 1.00
N ASN A 2 18.04 0.28 -0.05
CA ASN A 2 16.83 1.09 -0.07
C ASN A 2 15.67 0.13 -0.38
N VAL A 3 14.69 0.01 0.52
CA VAL A 3 13.51 -0.83 0.26
C VAL A 3 12.54 -0.04 -0.64
N PRO A 4 11.99 -0.63 -1.70
CA PRO A 4 11.14 0.10 -2.65
C PRO A 4 9.83 0.57 -2.00
N PHE A 5 9.36 -0.14 -0.97
CA PHE A 5 8.22 0.26 -0.18
C PHE A 5 8.29 -0.28 1.25
N ARG A 6 7.41 0.22 2.12
CA ARG A 6 7.07 -0.33 3.43
C ARG A 6 5.56 -0.35 3.59
N SER A 7 5.03 -1.34 4.28
CA SER A 7 3.61 -1.43 4.58
C SER A 7 3.32 -1.75 6.04
N GLU A 8 2.26 -1.17 6.58
CA GLU A 8 1.84 -1.35 7.98
C GLU A 8 0.32 -1.47 8.09
N ILE A 9 -0.15 -2.27 9.05
CA ILE A 9 -1.58 -2.32 9.40
C ILE A 9 -1.86 -1.18 10.38
N ARG A 10 -2.89 -0.39 10.11
CA ARG A 10 -3.43 0.62 11.01
C ARG A 10 -4.81 0.22 11.46
N ASN A 11 -4.94 -0.04 12.75
CA ASN A 11 -6.22 -0.28 13.40
C ASN A 11 -6.81 1.07 13.82
N SER A 12 -7.87 1.50 13.15
CA SER A 12 -8.70 2.62 13.63
C SER A 12 -9.97 2.06 14.30
N PRO A 13 -10.62 2.83 15.18
CA PRO A 13 -11.84 2.37 15.88
C PRO A 13 -12.94 1.87 14.94
N ASN A 14 -13.00 2.40 13.72
CA ASN A 14 -14.08 2.12 12.77
C ASN A 14 -13.68 1.10 11.70
N GLN A 15 -12.38 0.89 11.48
CA GLN A 15 -11.89 0.19 10.30
C GLN A 15 -10.38 -0.08 10.40
N GLN A 16 -9.96 -1.28 10.00
CA GLN A 16 -8.55 -1.57 9.81
C GLN A 16 -8.14 -1.20 8.37
N THR A 17 -6.93 -0.68 8.21
CA THR A 17 -6.40 -0.22 6.92
C THR A 17 -4.97 -0.69 6.74
N ILE A 18 -4.51 -0.79 5.49
CA ILE A 18 -3.11 -1.03 5.18
C ILE A 18 -2.54 0.27 4.63
N LYS A 19 -1.51 0.80 5.28
CA LYS A 19 -0.74 1.93 4.77
C LYS A 19 0.49 1.44 4.06
N ILE A 20 0.75 2.00 2.88
CA ILE A 20 1.92 1.71 2.06
C ILE A 20 2.66 3.02 1.83
N PHE A 21 3.97 3.00 2.08
CA PHE A 21 4.88 4.12 1.86
C PHE A 21 5.86 3.69 0.79
N LEU A 22 5.90 4.41 -0.32
CA LEU A 22 6.86 4.15 -1.38
C LEU A 22 8.18 4.88 -1.10
N GLY A 23 9.29 4.31 -1.57
CA GLY A 23 10.57 5.01 -1.59
C GLY A 23 10.60 6.11 -2.66
N GLU A 24 9.77 5.99 -3.70
CA GLU A 24 9.61 6.95 -4.78
C GLU A 24 8.13 7.31 -4.98
N GLU A 25 7.77 8.54 -4.61
CA GLU A 25 6.38 9.07 -4.64
C GLU A 25 5.82 9.19 -6.07
N SER A 26 6.69 9.25 -7.10
CA SER A 26 6.28 9.29 -8.51
C SER A 26 5.46 8.06 -8.94
N LEU A 27 5.57 6.96 -8.18
CA LEU A 27 4.94 5.68 -8.46
C LEU A 27 3.58 5.51 -7.78
N ASP A 28 3.17 6.44 -6.90
CA ASP A 28 1.96 6.32 -6.08
C ASP A 28 0.70 6.01 -6.92
N GLU A 29 0.51 6.75 -8.01
CA GLU A 29 -0.63 6.55 -8.93
C GLU A 29 -0.54 5.22 -9.72
N LYS A 30 0.68 4.75 -10.04
CA LYS A 30 0.85 3.44 -10.71
C LYS A 30 0.50 2.30 -9.74
N ILE A 31 1.02 2.37 -8.52
CA ILE A 31 0.74 1.37 -7.48
C ILE A 31 -0.74 1.37 -7.11
N LYS A 32 -1.38 2.53 -6.97
CA LYS A 32 -2.83 2.62 -6.75
C LYS A 32 -3.63 1.89 -7.83
N ARG A 33 -3.30 2.09 -9.11
CA ARG A 33 -3.96 1.37 -10.23
C ARG A 33 -3.71 -0.14 -10.21
N HIS A 34 -2.50 -0.55 -9.82
CA HIS A 34 -2.16 -1.97 -9.67
C HIS A 34 -3.00 -2.61 -8.55
N LEU A 35 -3.10 -1.96 -7.39
CA LEU A 35 -3.88 -2.42 -6.25
C LEU A 35 -5.40 -2.39 -6.51
N ALA A 36 -5.91 -1.47 -7.32
CA ALA A 36 -7.33 -1.40 -7.65
C ALA A 36 -7.88 -2.66 -8.37
N ARG A 37 -7.03 -3.62 -8.76
CA ARG A 37 -7.41 -4.90 -9.36
C ARG A 37 -7.83 -5.97 -8.35
N PHE A 38 -7.58 -5.77 -7.06
CA PHE A 38 -8.00 -6.73 -6.02
C PHE A 38 -9.47 -6.52 -5.66
N ASP A 39 -10.29 -7.56 -5.83
CA ASP A 39 -11.72 -7.51 -5.53
C ASP A 39 -12.01 -7.33 -4.03
N GLU A 40 -11.07 -7.66 -3.15
CA GLU A 40 -11.21 -7.52 -1.70
C GLU A 40 -11.00 -6.09 -1.20
N ILE A 41 -10.43 -5.21 -2.04
CA ILE A 41 -10.24 -3.80 -1.74
C ILE A 41 -11.55 -3.05 -2.00
N ASP A 42 -11.98 -2.26 -1.02
CA ASP A 42 -13.14 -1.39 -1.13
C ASP A 42 -12.76 -0.05 -1.76
N PHE A 43 -11.69 0.56 -1.24
CA PHE A 43 -11.23 1.86 -1.73
C PHE A 43 -9.75 2.11 -1.44
N ILE A 44 -9.12 3.01 -2.21
CA ILE A 44 -7.71 3.39 -2.06
C ILE A 44 -7.57 4.91 -2.14
N GLU A 45 -6.85 5.49 -1.18
CA GLU A 45 -6.52 6.92 -1.15
C GLU A 45 -5.00 7.14 -1.10
N ILE A 46 -4.53 8.17 -1.79
CA ILE A 46 -3.19 8.72 -1.56
C ILE A 46 -3.39 9.91 -0.63
N ARG A 47 -2.65 9.94 0.48
CA ARG A 47 -2.74 11.01 1.49
C ARG A 47 -1.35 11.54 1.80
N GLU A 48 -1.24 12.86 1.92
CA GLU A 48 -0.07 13.48 2.53
C GLU A 48 0.11 12.98 3.97
N THR A 49 1.34 12.69 4.35
CA THR A 49 1.67 12.40 5.75
C THR A 49 2.04 13.69 6.46
N VAL A 50 1.38 13.93 7.60
CA VAL A 50 1.73 15.07 8.45
C VAL A 50 2.67 14.56 9.53
N GLY A 51 3.99 14.59 9.29
CA GLY A 51 4.97 14.15 10.28
C GLY A 51 6.43 14.34 9.86
N GLN A 52 7.24 14.93 10.74
CA GLN A 52 8.62 15.38 10.47
C GLN A 52 9.66 14.31 10.11
N ASN A 53 9.30 13.04 9.84
CA ASN A 53 10.24 11.94 9.57
C ASN A 53 9.60 10.76 8.80
N ARG A 54 8.56 10.99 7.99
CA ARG A 54 7.89 9.96 7.18
C ARG A 54 7.88 10.39 5.71
N ALA A 55 7.73 9.44 4.77
CA ALA A 55 7.53 9.77 3.35
C ALA A 55 6.41 10.81 3.22
N ASN A 56 6.51 11.78 2.32
CA ASN A 56 5.55 12.89 2.27
C ASN A 56 4.14 12.40 1.95
N GLU A 57 4.02 11.23 1.32
CA GLU A 57 2.75 10.62 0.95
C GLU A 57 2.65 9.15 1.42
N ASN A 58 1.41 8.65 1.50
CA ASN A 58 1.12 7.25 1.74
C ASN A 58 -0.15 6.83 1.01
N ILE A 59 -0.11 5.60 0.50
CA ILE A 59 -1.27 4.92 -0.06
C ILE A 59 -1.99 4.21 1.09
N THR A 60 -3.23 4.60 1.37
CA THR A 60 -4.11 3.96 2.35
C THR A 60 -5.10 3.07 1.63
N VAL A 61 -5.06 1.78 1.94
CA VAL A 61 -5.94 0.75 1.39
C VAL A 61 -7.02 0.40 2.41
N PHE A 62 -8.27 0.50 1.97
CA PHE A 62 -9.47 0.14 2.70
C PHE A 62 -10.01 -1.18 2.15
N LEU A 63 -10.22 -2.16 3.04
CA LEU A 63 -10.70 -3.48 2.67
C LEU A 63 -12.21 -3.59 2.88
N LYS A 64 -12.86 -4.45 2.09
CA LYS A 64 -14.28 -4.78 2.28
C LYS A 64 -14.51 -5.45 3.64
N GLU A 65 -15.75 -5.37 4.13
CA GLU A 65 -16.13 -5.99 5.40
C GLU A 65 -15.91 -7.51 5.38
N GLY A 66 -15.41 -8.06 6.48
CA GLY A 66 -15.15 -9.50 6.64
C GLY A 66 -13.85 -10.01 6.00
N VAL A 67 -13.07 -9.15 5.34
CA VAL A 67 -11.77 -9.50 4.76
C VAL A 67 -10.70 -9.58 5.85
N ASP A 68 -9.89 -10.65 5.84
CA ASP A 68 -8.74 -10.80 6.74
C ASP A 68 -7.60 -9.87 6.32
N ILE A 69 -7.37 -8.84 7.13
CA ILE A 69 -6.34 -7.83 6.84
C ILE A 69 -4.90 -8.35 6.92
N ILE A 70 -4.62 -9.35 7.76
CA ILE A 70 -3.27 -9.92 7.88
C ILE A 70 -2.97 -10.66 6.59
N LYS A 71 -3.91 -11.50 6.13
CA LYS A 71 -3.80 -12.21 4.86
C LYS A 71 -3.69 -11.24 3.68
N MET A 72 -4.51 -10.20 3.63
CA MET A 72 -4.46 -9.24 2.52
C MET A 72 -3.18 -8.42 2.52
N LYS A 73 -2.65 -8.04 3.69
CA LYS A 73 -1.34 -7.38 3.76
C LYS A 73 -0.25 -8.25 3.14
N SER A 74 -0.21 -9.55 3.48
CA SER A 74 0.76 -10.47 2.89
C SER A 74 0.61 -10.61 1.37
N ILE A 75 -0.62 -10.69 0.86
CA ILE A 75 -0.89 -10.75 -0.58
C ILE A 75 -0.43 -9.48 -1.30
N ILE A 76 -0.78 -8.32 -0.75
CA ILE A 76 -0.36 -7.02 -1.30
C ILE A 76 1.16 -6.90 -1.27
N ASP A 77 1.81 -7.24 -0.15
CA ASP A 77 3.27 -7.17 -0.03
C ASP A 77 3.95 -8.04 -1.08
N SER A 78 3.53 -9.30 -1.23
CA SER A 78 4.07 -10.18 -2.27
C SER A 78 3.84 -9.61 -3.67
N SER A 79 2.65 -9.10 -3.96
CA SER A 79 2.33 -8.52 -5.27
C SER A 79 3.18 -7.29 -5.60
N LEU A 80 3.45 -6.43 -4.61
CA LEU A 80 4.30 -5.25 -4.78
C LEU A 80 5.77 -5.63 -4.93
N TRP A 81 6.26 -6.64 -4.19
CA TRP A 81 7.61 -7.14 -4.40
C TRP A 81 7.81 -7.62 -5.83
N TRP A 82 6.87 -8.40 -6.39
CA TRP A 82 6.91 -8.80 -7.79
C TRP A 82 6.89 -7.61 -8.74
N TYR A 83 6.00 -6.63 -8.51
CA TYR A 83 5.92 -5.41 -9.32
C TYR A 83 7.27 -4.67 -9.38
N PHE A 84 7.94 -4.53 -8.23
CA PHE A 84 9.24 -3.84 -8.16
C PHE A 84 10.41 -4.69 -8.65
N GLU A 85 10.34 -6.02 -8.57
CA GLU A 85 11.35 -6.90 -9.16
C GLU A 85 11.26 -6.90 -10.70
N GLU A 86 10.06 -6.94 -11.28
CA GLU A 86 9.88 -6.86 -12.74
C GLU A 86 10.36 -5.50 -13.31
N ASP A 87 10.08 -4.39 -12.63
CA ASP A 87 10.50 -3.03 -13.05
C ASP A 87 12.03 -2.82 -12.95
N MET A 88 12.75 -3.64 -12.18
CA MET A 88 14.22 -3.58 -12.05
C MET A 88 14.98 -4.42 -13.08
N VAL A 89 14.28 -5.14 -13.97
CA VAL A 89 14.87 -6.06 -14.96
C VAL A 89 14.85 -5.47 -16.39
N GLU A 90 14.37 -4.24 -16.59
CA GLU A 90 14.49 -3.49 -17.85
C GLU A 90 15.69 -2.53 -17.90
#